data_AF-A0A926Z876-F1
#
_entry.id   AF-A0A926Z876-F1
#
_cell.length_a   1.000
_cell.length_b   1.000
_cell.length_c   1.000
_cell.angle_alpha   90.00
_cell.angle_beta   90.00
_cell.angle_gamma   90.00
#
_symmetry.space_group_name_H-M   'P 1'
#
loop_
_entity.id
_entity.type
_entity.pdbx_description
1 polymer ?
#
loop_
_entity_poly.entity_id
_entity_poly.type
_entity_poly.pdbx_seq_one_letter_code
_entity_poly.pdbx_strand_id
1 'polypeptide(L)' 'MNTAILESAVPVKNLKRITIYVPPDLYEALELWAANEDRSISNLGSRIVKEAVSDRTNTKGAKSK' A
#
# COMPACT_ATOMS: atom_id res chain seq x y z
N MET A 1 1.82 33.69 -1.82
CA MET A 1 2.03 32.92 -0.57
C MET A 1 1.79 31.44 -0.90
N ASN A 2 2.88 30.67 -0.89
CA ASN A 2 3.05 29.22 -0.96
C ASN A 2 1.92 28.32 -1.49
N THR A 3 1.99 27.98 -2.78
CA THR A 3 1.38 26.78 -3.36
C THR A 3 2.28 25.57 -3.10
N ALA A 4 2.17 24.99 -1.90
CA ALA A 4 2.79 23.70 -1.62
C ALA A 4 1.85 22.58 -2.11
N ILE A 5 2.27 21.92 -3.19
CA ILE A 5 1.96 20.55 -3.62
C ILE A 5 0.82 19.88 -2.83
N LEU A 6 -0.43 20.05 -3.31
CA LEU A 6 -1.48 19.09 -2.99
C LEU A 6 -1.22 17.86 -3.85
N GLU A 7 -0.51 16.90 -3.28
CA GLU A 7 -0.36 15.55 -3.81
C GLU A 7 -1.75 15.07 -4.27
N SER A 8 -1.86 14.82 -5.57
CA SER A 8 -3.12 14.51 -6.25
C SER A 8 -3.66 13.17 -5.75
N ALA A 9 -4.38 13.21 -4.64
CA ALA A 9 -5.11 12.06 -4.12
C ALA A 9 -6.05 11.58 -5.23
N VAL A 10 -5.76 10.38 -5.77
CA VAL A 10 -6.61 9.74 -6.77
C VAL A 10 -8.02 9.66 -6.17
N PRO A 11 -9.04 10.28 -6.79
CA PRO A 11 -10.40 10.22 -6.27
C PRO A 11 -10.80 8.76 -6.07
N VAL A 12 -11.43 8.42 -4.94
CA VAL A 12 -11.79 7.03 -4.58
C VAL A 12 -12.51 6.30 -5.71
N LYS A 13 -13.33 7.02 -6.50
CA LYS A 13 -14.03 6.53 -7.70
C LYS A 13 -13.13 5.93 -8.79
N ASN A 14 -11.85 6.29 -8.81
CA ASN A 14 -10.88 5.82 -9.80
C ASN A 14 -10.03 4.63 -9.27
N LEU A 15 -10.14 4.28 -7.99
CA LEU A 15 -9.44 3.15 -7.41
C LEU A 15 -10.02 1.83 -7.95
N LYS A 16 -9.15 0.84 -8.16
CA LYS A 16 -9.55 -0.51 -8.55
C LYS A 16 -9.61 -1.39 -7.30
N ARG A 17 -10.65 -2.23 -7.20
CA ARG A 17 -10.82 -3.16 -6.07
C ARG A 17 -10.07 -4.46 -6.35
N ILE A 18 -9.28 -4.89 -5.38
CA ILE A 18 -8.67 -6.21 -5.33
C ILE A 18 -9.27 -6.95 -4.13
N THR A 19 -9.68 -8.20 -4.31
CA THR A 19 -10.25 -9.03 -3.25
C THR A 19 -9.49 -10.35 -3.21
N ILE A 20 -8.99 -10.71 -2.03
CA ILE A 20 -8.22 -11.93 -1.79
C ILE A 20 -8.70 -12.58 -0.49
N TYR A 21 -8.55 -13.89 -0.39
CA TYR A 21 -8.65 -14.62 0.87
C TYR A 21 -7.25 -14.75 1.46
N VAL A 22 -7.14 -14.53 2.78
CA VAL A 22 -5.88 -14.69 3.53
C VAL A 22 -6.08 -15.69 4.66
N PRO A 23 -5.02 -16.39 5.08
CA PRO A 23 -5.04 -17.17 6.32
C PRO A 23 -5.44 -16.33 7.54
N PRO A 24 -6.15 -16.90 8.55
CA PRO A 24 -6.61 -16.14 9.72
C PRO A 24 -5.48 -15.49 10.52
N ASP A 25 -4.36 -16.19 10.71
CA ASP A 25 -3.16 -15.70 11.39
C ASP A 25 -2.58 -14.46 10.70
N LEU A 26 -2.59 -14.43 9.36
CA LEU A 26 -2.17 -13.25 8.60
C LEU A 26 -3.15 -12.08 8.77
N TYR A 27 -4.45 -12.35 8.82
CA TYR A 27 -5.44 -11.31 9.07
C TYR A 27 -5.25 -10.65 10.43
N GLU A 28 -5.12 -11.46 11.49
CA GLU A 28 -4.90 -10.98 12.86
C GLU A 28 -3.60 -10.17 12.99
N ALA A 29 -2.52 -10.62 12.34
CA ALA A 29 -1.26 -9.88 12.32
C ALA A 29 -1.40 -8.51 11.62
N LEU A 30 -2.16 -8.44 10.52
CA LEU A 30 -2.42 -7.18 9.81
C LEU A 30 -3.34 -6.26 10.62
N GLU A 31 -4.33 -6.81 11.32
CA GLU A 31 -5.23 -6.05 12.19
C GLU A 31 -4.47 -5.40 13.35
N LEU A 32 -3.63 -6.18 14.05
CA LEU A 32 -2.80 -5.67 15.15
C LEU A 32 -1.83 -4.58 14.68
N TRP A 33 -1.20 -4.79 13.52
CA TRP A 33 -0.30 -3.79 12.94
C TRP A 33 -1.06 -2.50 12.58
N ALA A 34 -2.23 -2.62 11.94
CA ALA A 34 -3.04 -1.47 11.58
C ALA A 34 -3.49 -0.67 12.81
N ALA A 35 -3.88 -1.35 13.89
CA ALA A 35 -4.24 -0.73 15.16
C ALA A 35 -3.06 0.02 15.80
N ASN A 36 -1.85 -0.54 15.77
CA ASN A 36 -0.65 0.10 16.30
C ASN A 36 -0.26 1.38 15.54
N GLU A 37 -0.63 1.50 14.26
CA GLU A 37 -0.36 2.67 13.42
C GLU A 37 -1.56 3.63 13.29
N ASP A 38 -2.65 3.41 14.04
CA ASP A 38 -3.92 4.18 13.96
C ASP A 38 -4.43 4.33 12.51
N ARG A 39 -4.44 3.22 11.76
CA ARG A 39 -4.87 3.20 10.34
C ARG A 39 -5.75 1.99 10.04
N SER A 40 -6.48 2.05 8.91
CA SER A 40 -7.27 0.89 8.46
C SER A 40 -6.39 -0.18 7.81
N ILE A 41 -6.82 -1.45 7.90
CA ILE A 41 -6.19 -2.58 7.20
C ILE A 41 -6.06 -2.31 5.70
N SER A 42 -7.06 -1.71 5.06
CA SER A 42 -7.02 -1.35 3.64
C SER A 42 -5.91 -0.34 3.31
N ASN A 43 -5.72 0.64 4.19
CA ASN A 43 -4.68 1.66 4.02
C ASN A 43 -3.28 1.07 4.25
N LEU A 44 -3.11 0.23 5.28
CA LEU A 44 -1.88 -0.52 5.54
C LEU A 44 -1.55 -1.48 4.38
N GLY A 45 -2.52 -2.28 3.92
CA GLY A 45 -2.34 -3.22 2.82
C GLY A 45 -1.93 -2.54 1.52
N SER A 46 -2.52 -1.38 1.20
CA SER A 46 -2.09 -0.56 0.06
C SER A 46 -0.63 -0.14 0.15
N ARG A 47 -0.17 0.28 1.34
CA ARG A 47 1.23 0.65 1.59
C ARG A 47 2.18 -0.55 1.38
N ILE A 48 1.89 -1.68 2.03
CA ILE A 48 2.72 -2.90 1.94
C ILE A 48 2.83 -3.36 0.49
N VAL A 49 1.72 -3.41 -0.25
CA VAL A 49 1.71 -3.84 -1.65
C VAL A 49 2.48 -2.85 -2.53
N LYS A 50 2.37 -1.54 -2.28
CA LYS A 50 3.13 -0.50 -3.00
C LYS A 50 4.64 -0.68 -2.80
N GLU A 51 5.08 -0.92 -1.57
CA GLU A 51 6.49 -1.18 -1.23
C GLU A 51 6.98 -2.45 -1.93
N ALA A 52 6.26 -3.57 -1.81
CA ALA A 52 6.62 -4.84 -2.44
C ALA A 52 6.70 -4.75 -3.98
N VAL A 53 5.78 -4.02 -4.62
CA VAL A 53 5.83 -3.78 -6.07
C VAL A 53 7.04 -2.92 -6.44
N SER A 54 7.28 -1.83 -5.70
CA SER A 54 8.44 -0.94 -5.89
C SER A 54 9.75 -1.74 -5.84
N ASP A 55 9.93 -2.54 -4.80
CA ASP A 55 11.13 -3.37 -4.61
C ASP A 55 11.30 -4.38 -5.75
N ARG A 56 10.21 -5.03 -6.18
CA ARG A 56 10.21 -5.95 -7.33
C ARG A 56 10.54 -5.25 -8.65
N THR A 57 10.14 -4.00 -8.84
CA THR A 57 10.45 -3.24 -10.05
C THR A 57 11.88 -2.70 -10.05
N ASN A 58 12.37 -2.21 -8.91
CA ASN A 58 13.72 -1.65 -8.77
C ASN A 58 14.80 -2.73 -8.88
N THR A 59 14.54 -3.93 -8.36
CA THR A 59 15.44 -5.09 -8.51
C THR A 59 15.58 -5.57 -9.96
N LYS A 60 14.58 -5.33 -10.83
CA LYS A 60 14.68 -5.65 -12.27
C LYS A 60 15.46 -4.61 -13.09
N GLY A 61 15.56 -3.36 -12.62
CA GLY A 61 16.33 -2.31 -13.28
C GLY A 61 17.84 -2.43 -13.09
N ALA A 62 18.29 -3.12 -12.03
CA ALA A 62 19.71 -3.22 -11.68
C ALA A 62 20.47 -4.39 -12.36
N LYS A 63 19.79 -5.26 -13.12
CA LYS A 63 20.41 -6.40 -13.84
C LYS A 63 20.42 -6.28 -15.36
N SER A 64 20.21 -5.08 -15.90
CA SER A 64 20.26 -4.84 -17.35
C SER A 64 21.07 -3.57 -17.65
N LYS A 65 22.37 -3.62 -17.37
CA LYS A 65 23.39 -2.77 -18.00
C LYS A 65 24.62 -3.62 -18.27
#